data_AF-A0A1C6L8Q3-F1
#
_entry.id   AF-A0A1C6L8Q3-F1
#
_cell.length_a   1.000
_cell.length_b   1.000
_cell.length_c   1.000
_cell.angle_alpha   90.00
_cell.angle_beta   90.00
_cell.angle_gamma   90.00
#
_symmetry.space_group_name_H-M   'P 1'
#
loop_
_entity.id
_entity.type
_entity.pdbx_description
1 polymer ?
#
loop_
_entity_poly.entity_id
_entity_poly.type
_entity_poly.pdbx_seq_one_letter_code
_entity_poly.pdbx_strand_id
1 'polypeptide(L)'
;MKKINELKKEYILPYENLGVKRYSNGTTKYGHVPEVAPQAYLITVFNPISTEELNALESSIGYAIPNEYSSFLMDFSNGLNLFITCFCLYGFMGKINRQIGATPQPFSLSLLNIYERPKNSKDTFFFIGGYDYDGSKLYIDKLTGEVHYCKKNDSASLYCWKSFEDMLSSEIKRLSSLFDDNGKIKIPYEKTLPII
;
A
#
# COMPACT_ATOMS: atom_id res chain seq x y z
N MET A 1 5.73 3.86 14.81
CA MET A 1 5.34 5.22 14.34
C MET A 1 6.51 6.15 14.00
N LYS A 2 7.46 6.44 14.90
CA LYS A 2 8.51 7.46 14.66
C LYS A 2 9.27 7.25 13.33
N LYS A 3 9.66 6.01 13.04
CA LYS A 3 10.38 5.63 11.81
C LYS A 3 9.54 5.75 10.54
N ILE A 4 8.24 5.43 10.57
CA ILE A 4 7.35 5.63 9.42
C ILE A 4 7.14 7.13 9.11
N ASN A 5 7.08 7.98 10.15
CA ASN A 5 7.03 9.43 9.97
C ASN A 5 8.34 9.99 9.37
N GLU A 6 9.49 9.37 9.69
CA GLU A 6 10.77 9.68 9.05
C GLU A 6 10.75 9.26 7.56
N LEU A 7 10.23 8.06 7.23
CA LEU A 7 10.05 7.63 5.84
C LEU A 7 9.18 8.61 5.03
N LYS A 8 8.09 9.11 5.63
CA LYS A 8 7.25 10.14 4.99
C LYS A 8 8.05 11.41 4.68
N LYS A 9 8.84 11.90 5.64
CA LYS A 9 9.66 13.11 5.45
C LYS A 9 10.71 12.94 4.37
N GLU A 10 11.37 11.78 4.33
CA GLU A 10 12.49 11.51 3.45
C GLU A 10 12.07 11.12 2.03
N TYR A 11 10.97 10.38 1.87
CA TYR A 11 10.60 9.76 0.59
C TYR A 11 9.23 10.15 0.04
N ILE A 12 8.37 10.83 0.81
CA ILE A 12 7.04 11.28 0.35
C ILE A 12 6.99 12.80 0.19
N LEU A 13 7.36 13.54 1.24
CA LEU A 13 7.32 15.01 1.22
C LEU A 13 8.17 15.68 0.14
N PRO A 14 9.29 15.11 -0.36
CA PRO A 14 10.01 15.71 -1.47
C PRO A 14 9.15 15.94 -2.71
N TYR A 15 8.12 15.11 -2.95
CA TYR A 15 7.21 15.23 -4.09
C TYR A 15 6.12 16.30 -3.91
N GLU A 16 6.11 17.05 -2.80
CA GLU A 16 5.22 18.22 -2.65
C GLU A 16 5.52 19.31 -3.69
N ASN A 17 6.77 19.40 -4.16
CA ASN A 17 7.20 20.33 -5.21
C ASN A 17 6.46 20.13 -6.54
N LEU A 18 6.06 18.90 -6.84
CA LEU A 18 5.28 18.50 -8.02
C LEU A 18 3.77 18.66 -7.80
N GLY A 19 3.34 19.18 -6.65
CA GLY A 19 1.94 19.48 -6.35
C GLY A 19 1.30 18.53 -5.33
N VAL A 20 0.36 19.08 -4.57
CA VAL A 20 -0.32 18.38 -3.47
C VAL A 20 -1.82 18.59 -3.53
N LYS A 21 -2.59 17.51 -3.32
CA LYS A 21 -4.05 17.59 -3.16
C LYS A 21 -4.45 17.02 -1.80
N ARG A 22 -5.09 17.85 -0.98
CA ARG A 22 -5.59 17.49 0.35
C ARG A 22 -7.10 17.36 0.31
N TYR A 23 -7.62 16.29 0.90
CA TYR A 23 -9.05 16.05 1.05
C TYR A 23 -9.47 16.40 2.47
N SER A 24 -10.74 16.76 2.66
CA SER A 24 -11.28 17.19 3.95
C SER A 24 -11.17 16.14 5.05
N ASN A 25 -11.13 14.85 4.70
CA ASN A 25 -10.95 13.77 5.65
C ASN A 25 -9.50 13.52 6.06
N GLY A 26 -8.51 14.28 5.56
CA GLY A 26 -7.08 14.06 5.86
C GLY A 26 -6.31 13.26 4.82
N THR A 27 -6.98 12.62 3.86
CA THR A 27 -6.30 11.94 2.73
C THR A 27 -5.51 12.96 1.91
N THR A 28 -4.27 12.63 1.56
CA THR A 28 -3.38 13.53 0.82
C THR A 28 -2.72 12.80 -0.34
N LYS A 29 -2.72 13.45 -1.51
CA LYS A 29 -1.98 13.03 -2.69
C LYS A 29 -0.77 13.93 -2.94
N TYR A 30 0.35 13.35 -3.31
CA TYR A 30 1.64 14.02 -3.53
C TYR A 30 2.17 13.71 -4.93
N GLY A 31 2.78 14.72 -5.54
CA GLY A 31 3.37 14.68 -6.87
C GLY A 31 2.36 14.54 -8.00
N HIS A 32 1.78 15.64 -8.45
CA HIS A 32 0.84 15.67 -9.56
C HIS A 32 1.59 15.43 -10.89
N VAL A 33 1.15 14.42 -11.64
CA VAL A 33 1.78 13.99 -12.90
C VAL A 33 0.72 13.94 -14.02
N PRO A 34 0.24 15.10 -14.48
CA PRO A 34 -0.86 15.19 -15.45
C PRO A 34 -0.56 14.55 -16.82
N GLU A 35 0.71 14.37 -17.15
CA GLU A 35 1.18 13.69 -18.36
C GLU A 35 0.85 12.19 -18.36
N VAL A 36 0.68 11.57 -17.19
CA VAL A 36 0.24 10.17 -17.08
C VAL A 36 -1.29 10.10 -17.18
N ALA A 37 -1.98 10.91 -16.37
CA ALA A 37 -3.41 11.17 -16.50
C ALA A 37 -3.78 12.47 -15.77
N PRO A 38 -4.86 13.19 -16.15
CA PRO A 38 -5.17 14.50 -15.58
C PRO A 38 -5.29 14.56 -14.04
N GLN A 39 -5.64 13.44 -13.40
CA GLN A 39 -5.80 13.32 -11.95
C GLN A 39 -4.77 12.35 -11.32
N ALA A 40 -3.70 12.01 -12.03
CA ALA A 40 -2.67 11.10 -11.54
C ALA A 40 -1.74 11.81 -10.54
N TYR A 41 -1.46 11.11 -9.45
CA TYR A 41 -0.49 11.52 -8.46
C TYR A 41 0.44 10.34 -8.17
N LEU A 42 1.70 10.62 -7.88
CA LEU A 42 2.68 9.60 -7.55
C LEU A 42 2.28 8.86 -6.29
N ILE A 43 1.94 9.58 -5.23
CA ILE A 43 1.73 8.98 -3.90
C ILE A 43 0.36 9.37 -3.37
N THR A 44 -0.36 8.41 -2.77
CA THR A 44 -1.59 8.66 -2.00
C THR A 44 -1.45 8.09 -0.60
N VAL A 45 -1.47 8.96 0.40
CA VAL A 45 -1.55 8.62 1.82
C VAL A 45 -2.99 8.84 2.26
N PHE A 46 -3.68 7.76 2.62
CA PHE A 46 -5.09 7.79 3.01
C PHE A 46 -5.22 8.17 4.47
N ASN A 47 -6.35 8.80 4.83
CA ASN A 47 -6.62 9.07 6.24
C ASN A 47 -6.63 7.77 7.06
N PRO A 48 -5.96 7.69 8.21
CA PRO A 48 -6.03 6.52 9.07
C PRO A 48 -7.44 6.16 9.51
N ILE A 49 -7.66 4.89 9.85
CA ILE A 49 -8.97 4.41 10.28
C ILE A 49 -9.15 4.46 11.79
N SER A 50 -10.41 4.54 12.22
CA SER A 50 -10.77 4.44 13.64
C SER A 50 -10.78 2.98 14.13
N THR A 51 -10.86 2.80 15.44
CA THR A 51 -11.04 1.48 16.06
C THR A 51 -12.32 0.80 15.58
N GLU A 52 -13.41 1.56 15.40
CA GLU A 52 -14.68 1.04 14.91
C GLU A 52 -14.57 0.53 13.47
N GLU A 53 -13.85 1.26 12.61
CA GLU A 53 -13.58 0.85 11.23
C GLU A 53 -12.67 -0.38 11.18
N LEU A 54 -11.65 -0.46 12.06
CA LEU A 54 -10.81 -1.65 12.20
C LEU A 54 -11.64 -2.88 12.62
N ASN A 55 -12.49 -2.72 13.63
CA ASN A 55 -13.38 -3.79 14.11
C ASN A 55 -14.34 -4.26 13.01
N ALA A 56 -14.89 -3.32 12.23
CA ALA A 56 -15.76 -3.64 11.09
C ALA A 56 -15.00 -4.39 9.99
N LEU A 57 -13.76 -3.99 9.72
CA LEU A 57 -12.88 -4.67 8.76
C LEU A 57 -12.56 -6.10 9.20
N GLU A 58 -12.13 -6.30 10.45
CA GLU A 58 -11.86 -7.63 11.02
C GLU A 58 -13.09 -8.52 11.02
N SER A 59 -14.25 -7.96 11.37
CA SER A 59 -15.54 -8.66 11.28
C SER A 59 -15.87 -9.09 9.85
N SER A 60 -15.56 -8.25 8.86
CA SER A 60 -15.80 -8.58 7.44
C SER A 60 -14.85 -9.67 6.91
N ILE A 61 -13.60 -9.67 7.36
CA ILE A 61 -12.57 -10.64 6.96
C ILE A 61 -12.77 -11.97 7.70
N GLY A 62 -13.30 -11.93 8.92
CA GLY A 62 -13.54 -13.09 9.77
C GLY A 62 -12.35 -13.49 10.65
N TYR A 63 -11.30 -12.68 10.72
CA TYR A 63 -10.15 -12.90 11.59
C TYR A 63 -9.38 -11.59 11.86
N ALA A 64 -8.59 -11.60 12.93
CA ALA A 64 -7.79 -10.45 13.35
C ALA A 64 -6.68 -10.12 12.34
N ILE A 65 -6.44 -8.82 12.13
CA ILE A 65 -5.35 -8.28 11.33
C ILE A 65 -4.06 -8.33 12.16
N PRO A 66 -2.88 -8.65 11.56
CA PRO A 66 -1.60 -8.56 12.27
C PRO A 66 -1.40 -7.18 12.91
N ASN A 67 -0.88 -7.16 14.15
CA ASN A 67 -0.75 -5.95 14.96
C ASN A 67 0.05 -4.85 14.24
N GLU A 68 1.11 -5.21 13.54
CA GLU A 68 1.96 -4.27 12.80
C GLU A 68 1.17 -3.57 11.69
N TYR A 69 0.26 -4.30 11.05
CA TYR A 69 -0.56 -3.77 9.97
C TYR A 69 -1.77 -2.98 10.50
N SER A 70 -2.40 -3.42 11.60
CA SER A 70 -3.46 -2.64 12.24
C SER A 70 -2.93 -1.30 12.77
N SER A 71 -1.75 -1.30 13.42
CA SER A 71 -1.07 -0.05 13.79
C SER A 71 -0.77 0.83 12.59
N PHE A 72 -0.32 0.27 11.45
CA PHE A 72 -0.12 1.04 10.23
C PHE A 72 -1.42 1.72 9.74
N LEU A 73 -2.53 0.96 9.71
CA LEU A 73 -3.83 1.47 9.25
C LEU A 73 -4.40 2.57 10.14
N MET A 74 -4.19 2.47 11.45
CA MET A 74 -4.75 3.41 12.44
C MET A 74 -3.84 4.63 12.71
N ASP A 75 -2.53 4.45 12.61
CA ASP A 75 -1.57 5.48 13.04
C ASP A 75 -0.94 6.25 11.87
N PHE A 76 -0.92 5.66 10.68
CA PHE A 76 -0.22 6.24 9.53
C PHE A 76 -1.09 6.43 8.30
N SER A 77 -1.69 5.35 7.78
CA SER A 77 -2.42 5.41 6.52
C SER A 77 -3.33 4.20 6.31
N ASN A 78 -4.60 4.45 5.99
CA ASN A 78 -5.55 3.42 5.61
C ASN A 78 -5.24 2.87 4.20
N GLY A 79 -4.24 1.99 4.09
CA GLY A 79 -3.63 1.63 2.81
C GLY A 79 -2.64 2.70 2.34
N LEU A 80 -1.95 2.48 1.23
CA LEU A 80 -0.96 3.42 0.68
C LEU A 80 -0.74 3.12 -0.79
N ASN A 81 -0.73 4.14 -1.64
CA ASN A 81 -0.30 3.98 -3.04
C ASN A 81 1.03 4.69 -3.24
N LEU A 82 2.04 3.97 -3.71
CA LEU A 82 3.36 4.52 -4.04
C LEU A 82 3.60 4.47 -5.54
N PHE A 83 4.09 5.59 -6.06
CA PHE A 83 4.51 5.81 -7.45
C PHE A 83 3.52 5.33 -8.51
N ILE A 84 2.31 5.89 -8.52
CA ILE A 84 1.25 5.52 -9.47
C ILE A 84 0.95 4.03 -9.36
N THR A 85 0.63 3.61 -8.13
CA THR A 85 0.26 2.24 -7.76
C THR A 85 1.29 1.15 -8.08
N CYS A 86 2.52 1.47 -8.50
CA CYS A 86 3.61 0.49 -8.66
C CYS A 86 3.69 -0.48 -7.47
N PHE A 87 3.54 0.09 -6.27
CA PHE A 87 3.35 -0.64 -5.04
C PHE A 87 2.14 -0.08 -4.31
N CYS A 88 1.33 -0.96 -3.76
CA CYS A 88 0.19 -0.56 -2.94
C CYS A 88 0.00 -1.45 -1.72
N LEU A 89 -0.39 -0.80 -0.63
CA LEU A 89 -0.88 -1.42 0.60
C LEU A 89 -2.39 -1.19 0.67
N TYR A 90 -3.14 -2.24 0.96
CA TYR A 90 -4.59 -2.24 0.95
C TYR A 90 -5.12 -1.80 2.31
N GLY A 91 -6.34 -1.29 2.35
CA GLY A 91 -6.96 -0.77 3.56
C GLY A 91 -8.45 -1.15 3.68
N PHE A 92 -9.09 -0.52 4.65
CA PHE A 92 -10.53 -0.50 4.78
C PHE A 92 -11.15 0.35 3.66
N MET A 93 -12.03 -0.27 2.87
CA MET A 93 -12.83 0.42 1.88
C MET A 93 -14.26 0.55 2.40
N GLY A 94 -14.68 1.78 2.68
CA GLY A 94 -16.05 2.08 3.07
C GLY A 94 -17.02 2.05 1.87
N LYS A 95 -18.06 2.88 1.92
CA LYS A 95 -19.00 3.01 0.80
C LYS A 95 -18.34 3.70 -0.39
N ILE A 96 -18.40 3.07 -1.56
CA ILE A 96 -17.87 3.63 -2.81
C ILE A 96 -18.68 4.87 -3.21
N ASN A 97 -18.00 6.00 -3.39
CA ASN A 97 -18.56 7.21 -3.98
C ASN A 97 -17.83 7.54 -5.29
N ARG A 98 -18.57 7.60 -6.40
CA ARG A 98 -18.04 7.85 -7.75
C ARG A 98 -18.27 9.28 -8.24
N GLN A 99 -18.77 10.17 -7.38
CA GLN A 99 -18.95 11.57 -7.74
C GLN A 99 -17.60 12.26 -8.00
N ILE A 100 -17.60 13.24 -8.90
CA ILE A 100 -16.42 14.07 -9.16
C ILE A 100 -16.03 14.77 -7.85
N GLY A 101 -14.74 14.70 -7.51
CA GLY A 101 -14.22 15.28 -6.28
C GLY A 101 -14.42 14.41 -5.03
N ALA A 102 -15.02 13.23 -5.15
CA ALA A 102 -15.10 12.28 -4.05
C ALA A 102 -13.70 11.93 -3.52
N THR A 103 -13.61 11.74 -2.21
CA THR A 103 -12.39 11.30 -1.55
C THR A 103 -12.00 9.91 -2.04
N PRO A 104 -10.75 9.71 -2.51
CA PRO A 104 -10.29 8.40 -2.94
C PRO A 104 -10.30 7.43 -1.76
N GLN A 105 -10.55 6.16 -2.05
CA GLN A 105 -10.50 5.07 -1.09
C GLN A 105 -9.33 4.14 -1.46
N PRO A 106 -8.72 3.45 -0.48
CA PRO A 106 -7.69 2.44 -0.77
C PRO A 106 -8.31 1.22 -1.44
N PHE A 107 -7.46 0.34 -1.97
CA PHE A 107 -7.90 -1.01 -2.36
C PHE A 107 -8.35 -1.81 -1.12
N SER A 108 -9.33 -2.70 -1.29
CA SER A 108 -10.02 -3.36 -0.18
C SER A 108 -9.27 -4.58 0.34
N LEU A 109 -8.87 -4.55 1.62
CA LEU A 109 -8.33 -5.72 2.32
C LEU A 109 -9.28 -6.92 2.34
N SER A 110 -10.59 -6.67 2.47
CA SER A 110 -11.61 -7.74 2.43
C SER A 110 -11.61 -8.43 1.08
N LEU A 111 -11.50 -7.68 -0.03
CA LEU A 111 -11.37 -8.29 -1.36
C LEU A 111 -10.12 -9.16 -1.46
N LEU A 112 -8.98 -8.62 -1.00
CA LEU A 112 -7.69 -9.28 -1.07
C LEU A 112 -7.63 -10.60 -0.27
N ASN A 113 -8.27 -10.62 0.91
CA ASN A 113 -8.20 -11.74 1.84
C ASN A 113 -9.34 -12.75 1.71
N ILE A 114 -10.46 -12.38 1.08
CA ILE A 114 -11.62 -13.27 0.91
C ILE A 114 -11.69 -13.83 -0.52
N TYR A 115 -11.68 -12.94 -1.52
CA TYR A 115 -11.98 -13.34 -2.90
C TYR A 115 -10.72 -13.52 -3.74
N GLU A 116 -9.68 -12.72 -3.51
CA GLU A 116 -8.43 -12.77 -4.29
C GLU A 116 -7.35 -13.61 -3.62
N ARG A 117 -7.62 -14.20 -2.46
CA ARG A 117 -6.65 -15.00 -1.70
C ARG A 117 -6.16 -16.20 -2.55
N PRO A 118 -4.83 -16.38 -2.76
CA PRO A 118 -4.29 -17.55 -3.44
C PRO A 118 -4.74 -18.86 -2.77
N LYS A 119 -5.10 -19.87 -3.57
CA LYS A 119 -5.69 -21.13 -3.08
C LYS A 119 -4.74 -21.96 -2.20
N ASN A 120 -3.43 -21.83 -2.39
CA ASN A 120 -2.41 -22.53 -1.61
C ASN A 120 -1.95 -21.78 -0.35
N SER A 121 -2.65 -20.70 0.03
CA SER A 121 -2.32 -19.92 1.22
C SER A 121 -2.61 -20.68 2.52
N LYS A 122 -1.69 -20.60 3.49
CA LYS A 122 -1.94 -21.08 4.86
C LYS A 122 -2.84 -20.10 5.62
N ASP A 123 -3.59 -20.55 6.62
CA ASP A 123 -4.47 -19.69 7.44
C ASP A 123 -3.72 -18.58 8.20
N THR A 124 -2.40 -18.74 8.35
CA THR A 124 -1.52 -17.78 8.99
C THR A 124 -1.16 -16.61 8.08
N PHE A 125 -1.35 -16.74 6.76
CA PHE A 125 -0.99 -15.68 5.81
C PHE A 125 -2.07 -14.61 5.78
N PHE A 126 -1.70 -13.36 6.06
CA PHE A 126 -2.57 -12.20 5.94
C PHE A 126 -2.09 -11.33 4.77
N PHE A 127 -2.86 -11.23 3.69
CA PHE A 127 -2.45 -10.47 2.52
C PHE A 127 -2.67 -8.97 2.73
N ILE A 128 -1.69 -8.17 2.39
CA ILE A 128 -1.64 -6.73 2.71
C ILE A 128 -1.55 -5.81 1.50
N GLY A 129 -1.15 -6.32 0.34
CA GLY A 129 -0.91 -5.46 -0.82
C GLY A 129 -0.22 -6.18 -1.95
N GLY A 130 0.45 -5.42 -2.82
CA GLY A 130 1.11 -5.98 -4.01
C GLY A 130 1.69 -4.95 -4.96
N TYR A 131 2.09 -5.45 -6.13
CA TYR A 131 2.66 -4.66 -7.22
C TYR A 131 1.76 -4.71 -8.44
N ASP A 132 1.60 -3.57 -9.11
CA ASP A 132 0.63 -3.41 -10.19
C ASP A 132 1.08 -4.06 -11.51
N TYR A 133 2.41 -4.17 -11.74
CA TYR A 133 2.94 -4.72 -12.99
C TYR A 133 2.40 -6.13 -13.35
N ASP A 134 2.44 -7.06 -12.39
CA ASP A 134 2.03 -8.45 -12.59
C ASP A 134 0.90 -8.90 -11.63
N GLY A 135 0.44 -7.99 -10.76
CA GLY A 135 -0.53 -8.29 -9.71
C GLY A 135 0.00 -9.24 -8.63
N SER A 136 1.32 -9.35 -8.50
CA SER A 136 1.98 -10.04 -7.39
C SER A 136 1.56 -9.45 -6.04
N LYS A 137 1.65 -10.28 -5.00
CA LYS A 137 1.03 -10.00 -3.70
C LYS A 137 2.06 -10.04 -2.57
N LEU A 138 1.72 -9.33 -1.52
CA LEU A 138 2.41 -9.32 -0.25
C LEU A 138 1.52 -9.89 0.84
N TYR A 139 2.08 -10.73 1.70
CA TYR A 139 1.41 -11.20 2.91
C TYR A 139 2.34 -11.19 4.12
N ILE A 140 1.76 -10.98 5.29
CA ILE A 140 2.42 -11.18 6.59
C ILE A 140 2.10 -12.61 7.03
N ASP A 141 3.10 -13.41 7.39
CA ASP A 141 2.85 -14.65 8.12
C ASP A 141 2.64 -14.33 9.60
N LYS A 142 1.41 -14.50 10.09
CA LYS A 142 1.04 -14.22 11.49
C LYS A 142 1.86 -15.03 12.51
N LEU A 143 2.49 -16.13 12.12
CA LEU A 143 3.34 -16.91 13.02
C LEU A 143 4.74 -16.31 13.21
N THR A 144 5.31 -15.73 12.15
CA THR A 144 6.71 -15.27 12.16
C THR A 144 6.82 -13.75 12.18
N GLY A 145 5.79 -13.02 11.76
CA GLY A 145 5.82 -11.57 11.53
C GLY A 145 6.56 -11.16 10.24
N GLU A 146 7.06 -12.14 9.47
CA GLU A 146 7.76 -11.91 8.22
C GLU A 146 6.79 -11.50 7.11
N VAL A 147 7.28 -10.68 6.17
CA VAL A 147 6.53 -10.30 4.97
C VAL A 147 7.08 -11.06 3.78
N HIS A 148 6.18 -11.66 3.02
CA HIS A 148 6.52 -12.43 1.84
C HIS A 148 5.95 -11.79 0.59
N TYR A 149 6.78 -11.76 -0.45
CA TYR A 149 6.40 -11.47 -1.82
C TYR A 149 6.09 -12.77 -2.56
N CYS A 150 4.98 -12.81 -3.28
CA CYS A 150 4.54 -14.01 -4.00
C CYS A 150 3.79 -13.64 -5.29
N LYS A 151 3.54 -14.63 -6.15
CA LYS A 151 2.81 -14.41 -7.41
C LYS A 151 1.33 -14.14 -7.12
N LYS A 152 0.64 -13.55 -8.10
CA LYS A 152 -0.79 -13.23 -8.00
C LYS A 152 -1.67 -14.37 -7.49
N ASN A 153 -1.46 -15.60 -7.97
CA ASN A 153 -2.32 -16.75 -7.67
C ASN A 153 -1.59 -17.89 -6.95
N ASP A 154 -0.39 -17.65 -6.45
CA ASP A 154 0.45 -18.65 -5.80
C ASP A 154 1.20 -18.00 -4.63
N SER A 155 0.89 -18.44 -3.42
CA SER A 155 1.49 -17.92 -2.18
C SER A 155 2.88 -18.50 -1.88
N ALA A 156 3.53 -19.20 -2.81
CA ALA A 156 4.93 -19.57 -2.66
C ALA A 156 5.80 -18.30 -2.54
N SER A 157 6.54 -18.20 -1.44
CA SER A 157 7.43 -17.07 -1.17
C SER A 157 8.53 -16.99 -2.22
N LEU A 158 8.60 -15.88 -2.93
CA LEU A 158 9.66 -15.53 -3.87
C LEU A 158 10.74 -14.66 -3.22
N TYR A 159 10.34 -13.81 -2.28
CA TYR A 159 11.24 -12.98 -1.48
C TYR A 159 10.63 -12.75 -0.10
N CYS A 160 11.47 -12.53 0.91
CA CYS A 160 11.05 -12.40 2.31
C CYS A 160 11.78 -11.23 2.99
N TRP A 161 11.02 -10.43 3.74
CA TRP A 161 11.53 -9.43 4.67
C TRP A 161 11.26 -9.88 6.11
N LYS A 162 12.16 -9.52 7.01
CA LYS A 162 12.07 -9.88 8.44
C LYS A 162 10.87 -9.27 9.17
N SER A 163 10.34 -8.16 8.67
CA SER A 163 9.23 -7.43 9.28
C SER A 163 8.52 -6.53 8.29
N PHE A 164 7.30 -6.09 8.64
CA PHE A 164 6.56 -5.09 7.87
C PHE A 164 7.31 -3.77 7.74
N GLU A 165 8.00 -3.34 8.80
CA GLU A 165 8.76 -2.10 8.80
C GLU A 165 9.97 -2.18 7.85
N ASP A 166 10.69 -3.30 7.85
CA ASP A 166 11.82 -3.52 6.94
C ASP A 166 11.36 -3.56 5.47
N MET A 167 10.21 -4.20 5.20
CA MET A 167 9.61 -4.22 3.88
C MET A 167 9.25 -2.81 3.42
N LEU A 168 8.45 -2.06 4.19
CA LEU A 168 8.00 -0.73 3.80
C LEU A 168 9.17 0.25 3.59
N SER A 169 10.16 0.22 4.49
CA SER A 169 11.36 1.06 4.43
C SER A 169 12.22 0.74 3.19
N SER A 170 12.48 -0.55 2.94
CA SER A 170 13.28 -0.95 1.79
C SER A 170 12.57 -0.64 0.47
N GLU A 171 11.26 -0.87 0.39
CA GLU A 171 10.50 -0.68 -0.83
C GLU A 171 10.27 0.79 -1.16
N ILE A 172 9.97 1.66 -0.19
CA ILE A 172 9.82 3.09 -0.47
C ILE A 172 11.15 3.71 -0.94
N LYS A 173 12.28 3.28 -0.35
CA LYS A 173 13.61 3.70 -0.76
C LYS A 173 13.98 3.16 -2.14
N ARG A 174 13.72 1.89 -2.40
CA ARG A 174 13.99 1.27 -3.70
C ARG A 174 13.18 1.97 -4.78
N LEU A 175 11.86 2.06 -4.61
CA LEU A 175 10.96 2.64 -5.61
C LEU A 175 11.27 4.11 -5.86
N SER A 176 11.51 4.95 -4.84
CA SER A 176 11.89 6.35 -5.05
C SER A 176 13.14 6.50 -5.93
N SER A 177 14.11 5.59 -5.81
CA SER A 177 15.30 5.58 -6.67
C SER A 177 15.03 5.27 -8.14
N LEU A 178 13.86 4.70 -8.48
CA LEU A 178 13.45 4.34 -9.84
C LEU A 178 12.76 5.49 -10.58
N PHE A 179 12.37 6.54 -9.86
CA PHE A 179 11.74 7.73 -10.43
C PHE A 179 12.74 8.90 -10.47
N ASP A 180 12.56 9.81 -11.43
CA ASP A 180 13.30 11.07 -11.49
C ASP A 180 12.61 12.17 -10.65
N ASP A 181 13.23 13.35 -10.61
CA ASP A 181 12.73 14.50 -9.83
C ASP A 181 11.40 15.05 -10.37
N ASN A 182 10.99 14.66 -11.58
CA ASN A 182 9.70 15.00 -12.19
C ASN A 182 8.65 13.90 -11.99
N GLY A 183 8.96 12.82 -11.27
CA GLY A 183 8.03 11.71 -11.08
C GLY A 183 7.93 10.76 -12.27
N LYS A 184 8.87 10.79 -13.21
CA LYS A 184 8.90 9.86 -14.33
C LYS A 184 9.74 8.64 -14.01
N ILE A 185 9.25 7.47 -14.40
CA ILE A 185 9.98 6.22 -14.22
C ILE A 185 11.21 6.18 -15.13
N LYS A 186 12.38 5.84 -14.57
CA LYS A 186 13.68 5.79 -15.29
C LYS A 186 13.99 4.42 -15.89
N ILE A 187 13.16 3.44 -15.61
CA ILE A 187 13.35 2.03 -15.92
C ILE A 187 12.09 1.44 -16.57
N PRO A 188 12.21 0.29 -17.25
CA PRO A 188 11.05 -0.50 -17.66
C PRO A 188 10.19 -0.90 -16.44
N TYR A 189 8.86 -0.95 -16.64
CA TYR A 189 7.88 -1.12 -15.56
C TYR A 189 8.03 -2.47 -14.84
N GLU A 190 8.48 -3.52 -15.53
CA GLU A 190 8.78 -4.83 -14.95
C GLU A 190 9.87 -4.81 -13.88
N LYS A 191 10.77 -3.81 -13.91
CA LYS A 191 11.83 -3.65 -12.92
C LYS A 191 11.35 -2.93 -11.64
N THR A 192 10.05 -2.63 -11.55
CA THR A 192 9.42 -2.12 -10.33
C THR A 192 9.12 -3.22 -9.31
N LEU A 193 9.17 -4.50 -9.71
CA LEU A 193 9.05 -5.63 -8.78
C LEU A 193 10.24 -5.68 -7.80
N PRO A 194 10.09 -6.32 -6.63
CA PRO A 194 11.20 -6.61 -5.74
C PRO A 194 12.31 -7.35 -6.48
N ILE A 195 13.56 -6.96 -6.21
CA ILE A 195 14.72 -7.62 -6.80
C ILE A 195 14.92 -8.93 -6.04
N ILE A 196 14.78 -10.05 -6.74
CA ILE A 196 15.12 -11.41 -6.29
C ILE A 196 16.60 -11.67 -6.59
#